data_AF-A0A937CT79-F1
#
_entry.id   AF-A0A937CT79-F1
#
_cell.length_a   1.000
_cell.length_b   1.000
_cell.length_c   1.000
_cell.angle_alpha   90.00
_cell.angle_beta   90.00
_cell.angle_gamma   90.00
#
_symmetry.space_group_name_H-M   'P 1'
#
loop_
_entity.id
_entity.type
_entity.pdbx_description
1 polymer ?
#
loop_
_entity_poly.entity_id
_entity_poly.type
_entity_poly.pdbx_seq_one_letter_code
_entity_poly.pdbx_strand_id
1 'polypeptide(L)' 'MADEADLAFDSEQRHLTDALAAQRGRSSVLRAIGSCHNCGNSDGIEDRLFCDTDCAADWEYEDALRRRLGLPAAPAVHH' A
#
# COMPACT_ATOMS: atom_id res chain seq x y z
N MET A 1 -6.34 -41.67 -0.30
CA MET A 1 -7.62 -41.00 -0.03
C MET A 1 -7.27 -39.91 0.95
N ALA A 2 -7.36 -38.65 0.54
CA ALA A 2 -7.25 -37.55 1.47
C ALA A 2 -8.55 -37.50 2.27
N ASP A 3 -8.46 -37.43 3.59
CA ASP A 3 -9.63 -37.23 4.43
C ASP A 3 -10.00 -35.74 4.51
N GLU A 4 -11.04 -35.43 5.29
CA GLU A 4 -11.50 -34.05 5.45
C GLU A 4 -10.44 -33.16 6.11
N ALA A 5 -9.61 -33.72 6.99
CA ALA A 5 -8.55 -32.98 7.67
C ALA A 5 -7.41 -32.64 6.72
N ASP A 6 -7.03 -33.57 5.85
CA ASP A 6 -6.02 -33.33 4.79
C ASP A 6 -6.46 -32.18 3.86
N LEU A 7 -7.72 -32.18 3.43
CA LEU A 7 -8.27 -31.14 2.54
C LEU A 7 -8.36 -29.77 3.22
N ALA A 8 -8.76 -29.74 4.49
CA ALA A 8 -8.83 -28.52 5.28
C ALA A 8 -7.44 -27.90 5.45
N PHE A 9 -6.45 -28.72 5.82
CA PHE A 9 -5.06 -28.28 6.00
C PHE A 9 -4.49 -27.68 4.72
N ASP A 10 -4.66 -28.34 3.59
CA ASP A 10 -4.22 -27.84 2.29
C ASP A 10 -4.88 -26.51 1.93
N SER A 11 -6.15 -26.34 2.28
CA SER A 11 -6.89 -25.08 2.03
C SER A 11 -6.34 -23.93 2.88
N GLU A 12 -6.07 -24.17 4.16
CA GLU A 12 -5.49 -23.18 5.05
C GLU A 12 -4.09 -22.79 4.61
N GLN A 13 -3.27 -23.78 4.22
CA GLN A 13 -1.92 -23.53 3.74
C GLN A 13 -1.91 -22.68 2.46
N ARG A 14 -2.85 -22.92 1.54
CA ARG A 14 -3.04 -22.07 0.34
C ARG A 14 -3.44 -20.65 0.73
N HIS A 15 -4.45 -20.49 1.58
CA HIS A 15 -4.89 -19.16 2.01
C HIS A 15 -3.78 -18.37 2.73
N LEU A 16 -3.00 -19.04 3.58
CA LEU A 16 -1.85 -18.43 4.26
C LEU A 16 -0.80 -17.96 3.25
N THR A 17 -0.48 -18.81 2.29
CA THR A 17 0.52 -18.50 1.25
C THR A 17 0.08 -17.31 0.40
N ASP A 18 -1.18 -17.29 -0.02
CA ASP A 18 -1.75 -16.20 -0.82
C ASP A 18 -1.79 -14.89 -0.05
N ALA A 19 -2.18 -14.92 1.23
CA ALA A 19 -2.18 -13.74 2.10
C ALA A 19 -0.77 -13.16 2.29
N LEU A 20 0.23 -14.02 2.52
CA LEU A 20 1.62 -13.60 2.66
C LEU A 20 2.19 -13.04 1.35
N ALA A 21 1.87 -13.66 0.21
CA ALA A 21 2.27 -13.16 -1.11
C ALA A 21 1.65 -11.78 -1.39
N ALA A 22 0.35 -11.62 -1.10
CA ALA A 22 -0.34 -10.34 -1.24
C ALA A 22 0.25 -9.26 -0.32
N GLN A 23 0.67 -9.60 0.90
CA GLN A 23 1.31 -8.65 1.81
C GLN A 23 2.69 -8.19 1.28
N ARG A 24 3.49 -9.10 0.73
CA ARG A 24 4.81 -8.78 0.14
C ARG A 24 4.70 -7.87 -1.09
N GLY A 25 3.67 -8.04 -1.91
CA GLY A 25 3.43 -7.17 -3.08
C GLY A 25 2.94 -5.76 -2.71
N ARG A 26 2.41 -5.57 -1.49
CA ARG A 26 1.83 -4.30 -1.01
C ARG A 26 2.85 -3.38 -0.34
N SER A 27 4.07 -3.84 -0.04
CA SER A 27 5.11 -2.99 0.54
C SER A 27 5.83 -2.17 -0.53
N SER A 28 5.09 -1.31 -1.26
CA SER A 28 5.73 -0.26 -2.04
C SER A 28 6.14 0.85 -1.08
N VAL A 29 7.43 0.91 -0.75
CA VAL A 29 7.99 2.03 0.01
C VAL A 29 7.87 3.28 -0.86
N LEU A 30 7.18 4.31 -0.35
CA LEU A 30 7.13 5.62 -1.00
C LEU A 30 8.57 6.13 -1.21
N ARG A 31 8.87 6.59 -2.42
CA ARG A 31 10.15 7.22 -2.75
C ARG A 31 9.95 8.72 -2.91
N ALA A 32 10.95 9.51 -2.56
CA ALA A 32 10.96 10.92 -2.90
C ALA A 32 10.97 11.06 -4.42
N ILE A 33 10.04 11.87 -4.95
CA ILE A 33 9.86 12.11 -6.39
C ILE A 33 10.15 13.56 -6.79
N GLY A 34 10.62 14.38 -5.85
CA GLY A 34 10.80 15.83 -6.05
C GLY A 34 9.49 16.64 -5.99
N SER A 35 8.39 16.01 -5.59
CA SER A 35 7.10 16.66 -5.34
C SER A 35 6.32 15.97 -4.23
N CYS A 36 5.42 16.71 -3.58
CA CYS A 36 4.56 16.22 -2.51
C CYS A 36 3.59 15.18 -3.06
N HIS A 37 3.53 14.00 -2.41
CA HIS A 37 2.64 12.91 -2.83
C HIS A 37 1.15 13.23 -2.64
N ASN A 38 0.81 14.24 -1.83
CA ASN A 38 -0.58 14.65 -1.60
C ASN A 38 -1.00 15.80 -2.54
N CYS A 39 -0.32 16.94 -2.46
CA CYS A 39 -0.72 18.17 -3.15
C CYS A 39 0.05 18.46 -4.44
N GLY A 40 1.10 17.70 -4.75
CA GLY A 40 1.94 17.89 -5.94
C GLY A 40 2.92 19.07 -5.86
N ASN A 41 2.99 19.81 -4.74
CA ASN A 41 3.94 20.91 -4.58
C ASN A 41 5.39 20.40 -4.70
N SER A 42 6.24 21.09 -5.46
CA SER A 42 7.67 20.80 -5.59
C SER A 42 8.56 21.74 -4.79
N ASP A 43 8.01 22.86 -4.30
CA ASP A 43 8.79 23.86 -3.57
C ASP A 43 9.25 23.33 -2.19
N GLY A 44 10.56 23.22 -2.00
CA GLY A 44 11.15 22.73 -0.75
C GLY A 44 11.00 21.21 -0.52
N ILE A 45 10.58 20.46 -1.54
CA ILE A 45 10.50 18.99 -1.56
C ILE A 45 11.73 18.47 -2.29
N GLU A 46 12.88 18.40 -1.62
CA GLU A 46 14.05 17.72 -2.19
C GLU A 46 13.93 16.21 -1.91
N ASP A 47 14.39 15.77 -0.74
CA ASP A 47 14.35 14.37 -0.31
C ASP A 47 13.11 14.03 0.54
N ARG A 48 12.13 14.93 0.59
CA ARG A 48 10.90 14.76 1.38
C ARG A 48 9.81 14.07 0.56
N LEU A 49 8.91 13.39 1.26
CA LEU A 49 7.70 12.81 0.66
C LEU A 49 6.52 13.80 0.66
N PHE A 50 6.48 14.69 1.65
CA PHE A 50 5.38 15.63 1.88
C PHE A 50 5.91 17.00 2.28
N CYS A 51 5.16 18.06 1.97
CA CYS A 51 5.58 19.43 2.28
C CYS A 51 5.47 19.74 3.77
N ASP A 52 4.47 19.15 4.42
CA ASP A 52 4.14 19.33 5.82
C ASP A 52 3.49 18.06 6.40
N THR A 53 3.16 18.14 7.69
CA THR A 53 2.50 17.04 8.44
C THR A 53 1.04 16.85 8.00
N ASP A 54 0.35 17.92 7.60
CA ASP A 54 -1.05 17.84 7.17
C ASP A 54 -1.16 17.03 5.87
N CYS A 55 -0.29 17.29 4.90
CA CYS A 55 -0.21 16.51 3.67
C CYS A 55 0.17 15.04 3.90
N ALA A 56 1.02 14.76 4.89
CA ALA A 56 1.35 13.39 5.24
C ALA A 56 0.13 12.67 5.85
N ALA A 57 -0.57 13.31 6.79
CA ALA A 57 -1.74 12.74 7.46
C ALA A 57 -2.92 12.51 6.50
N ASP A 58 -3.19 13.46 5.61
CA ASP A 58 -4.24 13.33 4.60
C ASP A 58 -3.95 12.17 3.65
N TRP A 59 -2.70 12.07 3.15
CA TRP A 59 -2.29 10.97 2.28
C TRP A 59 -2.40 9.62 2.98
N GLU A 60 -1.95 9.52 4.24
CA GLU A 60 -2.08 8.29 5.04
C GLU A 60 -3.54 7.88 5.24
N TYR A 61 -4.42 8.84 5.49
CA TYR A 61 -5.85 8.60 5.61
C TYR A 61 -6.45 8.07 4.31
N GLU A 62 -6.14 8.71 3.18
CA GLU A 62 -6.63 8.29 1.86
C GLU A 62 -6.10 6.89 1.47
N ASP A 63 -4.81 6.63 1.71
CA ASP A 63 -4.20 5.33 1.44
C ASP A 63 -4.82 4.24 2.34
N ALA A 64 -5.05 4.53 3.62
CA ALA A 64 -5.75 3.61 4.52
C ALA A 64 -7.18 3.33 4.06
N LEU A 65 -7.91 4.35 3.61
CA LEU A 65 -9.26 4.21 3.07
C LEU A 65 -9.27 3.36 1.80
N ARG A 66 -8.36 3.63 0.85
CA ARG A 66 -8.20 2.84 -0.38
C ARG A 66 -7.90 1.37 -0.07
N ARG A 67 -6.98 1.11 0.85
CA ARG A 67 -6.66 -0.26 1.31
C ARG A 67 -7.87 -0.98 1.87
N ARG A 68 -8.69 -0.29 2.68
CA ARG A 68 -9.94 -0.85 3.23
C ARG A 68 -10.97 -1.15 2.13
N LEU A 69 -11.02 -0.32 1.10
CA LEU A 69 -11.92 -0.48 -0.05
C LEU A 69 -11.36 -1.46 -1.12
N GLY A 70 -10.15 -1.97 -0.96
CA GLY A 70 -9.50 -2.82 -1.96
C GLY A 70 -9.08 -2.08 -3.25
N LEU A 71 -8.96 -0.77 -3.19
CA LEU A 71 -8.53 0.06 -4.32
C LEU A 71 -7.00 0.07 -4.45
N PRO A 72 -6.47 0.19 -5.68
CA PRO A 72 -5.04 0.33 -5.90
C PRO A 72 -4.50 1.65 -5.29
N ALA A 73 -3.21 1.63 -4.95
CA ALA A 73 -2.49 2.82 -4.49
C ALA A 73 -2.65 3.97 -5.49
N ALA A 74 -2.76 5.20 -4.99
CA ALA A 74 -2.90 6.36 -5.85
C ALA A 74 -1.67 6.50 -6.76
N PRO A 75 -1.85 6.79 -8.07
CA PRO A 75 -0.72 7.10 -8.93
C PRO A 75 -0.05 8.38 -8.43
N ALA A 76 1.28 8.40 -8.41
CA ALA A 76 2.03 9.62 -8.15
C ALA A 76 1.62 10.67 -9.20
N VAL A 77 0.95 11.73 -8.77
CA VAL A 77 0.50 12.79 -9.67
C VAL A 77 1.71 13.65 -9.98
N HIS A 78 2.36 13.38 -11.12
CA HIS A 78 3.37 14.24 -11.70
C HIS A 78 2.65 15.23 -12.64
N HIS A 79 2.62 16.50 -12.28
CA HIS A 79 2.14 17.59 -13.13
C HIS A 79 3.30 18.32 -13.78
#